data_AF-A0A6B2CSI2-F1
#
_entry.id   AF-A0A6B2CSI2-F1
#
_cell.length_a   1.000
_cell.length_b   1.000
_cell.length_c   1.000
_cell.angle_alpha   90.00
_cell.angle_beta   90.00
_cell.angle_gamma   90.00
#
_symmetry.space_group_name_H-M   'P 1'
#
loop_
_entity.id
_entity.type
_entity.pdbx_description
1 polymer ?
#
loop_
_entity_poly.entity_id
_entity_poly.type
_entity_poly.pdbx_seq_one_letter_code
_entity_poly.pdbx_strand_id
1 'polypeptide(L)'
;MRRLVLTPTYGSYGDVELLSDLLVSMGGVYNVYRDGGSIVLELDDGVSPAEVVRRALDLGHELVLPHFVFAAKPNQDERTVVKRLMESPYVVAAEYYPRSGRGVLVAVPGTAEEEVAKVLKEVLGRSVRVESTYVQPIRMSFG
;
A
#
# COMPACT_ATOMS: atom_id res chain seq x y z
N MET A 1 10.23 16.02 -2.33
CA MET A 1 10.75 14.80 -3.00
C MET A 1 10.83 13.69 -1.98
N ARG A 2 10.13 12.58 -2.22
CA ARG A 2 9.97 11.45 -1.31
C ARG A 2 10.65 10.20 -1.88
N ARG A 3 11.44 9.52 -1.05
CA ARG A 3 12.03 8.21 -1.39
C ARG A 3 11.09 7.09 -0.96
N LEU A 4 10.78 6.17 -1.87
CA LEU A 4 10.00 4.96 -1.63
C LEU A 4 10.88 3.75 -1.97
N VAL A 5 10.95 2.79 -1.06
CA VAL A 5 11.77 1.58 -1.23
C VAL A 5 10.85 0.37 -1.26
N LEU A 6 10.83 -0.33 -2.39
CA LEU A 6 10.07 -1.55 -2.58
C LEU A 6 10.99 -2.75 -2.44
N THR A 7 10.50 -3.80 -1.79
CA THR A 7 11.24 -5.06 -1.61
C THR A 7 10.50 -6.18 -2.29
N PRO A 8 10.86 -6.53 -3.55
CA PRO A 8 10.33 -7.70 -4.23
C PRO A 8 10.77 -9.00 -3.54
N THR A 9 9.96 -10.05 -3.64
CA THR A 9 10.33 -11.40 -3.14
C THR A 9 11.20 -12.18 -4.11
N TYR A 10 11.22 -11.80 -5.39
CA TYR A 10 12.07 -12.40 -6.42
C TYR A 10 12.75 -11.33 -7.27
N GLY A 11 13.98 -11.60 -7.69
CA GLY A 11 14.74 -10.73 -8.59
C GLY A 11 14.48 -11.07 -10.05
N SER A 12 13.56 -10.38 -10.72
CA SER A 12 13.45 -10.44 -12.18
C SER A 12 14.23 -9.26 -12.80
N TYR A 13 15.38 -9.51 -13.44
CA TYR A 13 16.21 -8.45 -14.02
C TYR A 13 15.55 -7.70 -15.19
N GLY A 14 14.66 -8.35 -15.95
CA GLY A 14 13.91 -7.69 -17.05
C GLY A 14 12.73 -6.82 -16.60
N ASP A 15 12.40 -6.83 -15.31
CA ASP A 15 11.18 -6.24 -14.76
C ASP A 15 11.36 -4.76 -14.40
N VAL A 16 12.57 -4.35 -14.00
CA VAL A 16 12.79 -2.97 -13.52
C VAL A 16 12.83 -1.96 -14.65
N GLU A 17 13.37 -2.27 -15.82
CA GLU A 17 13.36 -1.32 -16.96
C GLU A 17 11.92 -1.06 -17.42
N LEU A 18 11.11 -2.12 -17.56
CA LEU A 18 9.67 -2.01 -17.87
C LEU A 18 8.90 -1.26 -16.79
N LEU A 19 9.15 -1.56 -15.51
CA LEU A 19 8.58 -0.83 -14.39
C LEU A 19 9.00 0.65 -14.42
N SER A 20 10.27 0.94 -14.72
CA SER A 20 10.82 2.30 -14.76
C SER A 20 10.14 3.12 -15.83
N ASP A 21 10.06 2.61 -17.06
CA ASP A 21 9.41 3.30 -18.18
C ASP A 21 7.93 3.58 -17.88
N LEU A 22 7.22 2.60 -17.32
CA LEU A 22 5.82 2.77 -16.95
C LEU A 22 5.65 3.79 -15.82
N LEU A 23 6.41 3.68 -14.73
CA LEU A 23 6.26 4.56 -13.58
C LEU A 23 6.68 6.00 -13.91
N VAL A 24 7.74 6.20 -14.70
CA VAL A 24 8.13 7.52 -15.19
C VAL A 24 7.03 8.12 -16.08
N SER A 25 6.34 7.29 -16.87
CA SER A 25 5.21 7.76 -17.71
C SER A 25 4.00 8.27 -16.91
N MET A 26 3.86 7.91 -15.62
CA MET A 26 2.78 8.41 -14.75
C MET A 26 2.94 9.90 -14.40
N GLY A 27 4.14 10.47 -14.61
CA GLY A 27 4.47 11.82 -14.18
C GLY A 27 4.78 11.88 -12.68
N GLY A 28 5.85 12.60 -12.32
CA GLY A 28 6.28 12.79 -10.94
C GLY A 28 7.01 11.61 -10.30
N VAL A 29 7.34 10.57 -11.07
CA VAL A 29 8.39 9.60 -10.72
C VAL A 29 9.64 9.99 -11.49
N TYR A 30 10.68 10.47 -10.79
CA TYR A 30 11.88 11.00 -11.44
C TYR A 30 12.92 9.93 -11.73
N ASN A 31 13.04 8.98 -10.81
CA ASN A 31 14.10 8.00 -10.84
C ASN A 31 13.60 6.68 -10.27
N VAL A 32 14.00 5.61 -10.95
CA VAL A 32 13.70 4.23 -10.59
C VAL A 32 14.99 3.45 -10.79
N TYR A 33 15.51 2.87 -9.71
CA TYR A 33 16.76 2.13 -9.79
C TYR A 33 16.80 0.98 -8.78
N ARG A 34 17.70 0.03 -9.01
CA ARG A 34 17.96 -1.04 -8.04
C ARG A 34 19.05 -0.66 -7.06
N ASP A 35 18.79 -0.95 -5.79
CA ASP A 35 19.77 -0.88 -4.71
C ASP A 35 19.76 -2.23 -3.99
N GLY A 36 20.72 -3.09 -4.34
CA GLY A 36 20.75 -4.49 -3.92
C GLY A 36 19.50 -5.26 -4.37
N GLY A 37 18.76 -5.82 -3.40
CA GLY A 37 17.51 -6.55 -3.63
C GLY A 37 16.26 -5.66 -3.71
N SER A 38 16.39 -4.35 -3.51
CA SER A 38 15.26 -3.41 -3.48
C SER A 38 15.16 -2.58 -4.76
N ILE A 39 13.95 -2.12 -5.05
CA ILE A 39 13.68 -1.11 -6.07
C ILE A 39 13.46 0.21 -5.34
N VAL A 40 14.26 1.21 -5.68
CA VAL A 40 14.18 2.56 -5.09
C VAL A 40 13.52 3.49 -6.10
N LEU A 41 12.54 4.24 -5.61
CA LEU A 41 11.74 5.18 -6.37
C LEU A 41 11.86 6.57 -5.74
N GLU A 42 12.10 7.57 -6.59
CA GLU A 42 12.12 8.97 -6.19
C GLU A 42 10.89 9.68 -6.75
N LEU A 43 10.02 10.12 -5.84
CA LEU A 43 8.70 10.65 -6.14
C LEU A 43 8.62 12.15 -5.85
N ASP A 44 7.85 12.86 -6.67
CA ASP A 44 7.30 14.17 -6.34
C ASP A 44 6.35 14.10 -5.16
N ASP A 45 6.22 15.21 -4.44
CA ASP A 45 5.32 15.30 -3.27
C ASP A 45 3.83 15.21 -3.66
N GLY A 46 3.50 15.44 -4.94
CA GLY A 46 2.15 15.33 -5.48
C GLY A 46 1.74 13.90 -5.91
N VAL A 47 2.69 12.96 -5.97
CA VAL A 47 2.41 11.59 -6.40
C VAL A 47 2.01 10.72 -5.22
N SER A 48 0.89 10.01 -5.37
CA SER A 48 0.44 9.05 -4.36
C SER A 48 1.37 7.82 -4.35
N PRO A 49 2.10 7.56 -3.26
CA PRO A 49 2.97 6.38 -3.20
C PRO A 49 2.15 5.08 -3.21
N ALA A 50 0.93 5.07 -2.66
CA ALA A 50 0.06 3.92 -2.74
C ALA A 50 -0.29 3.55 -4.19
N GLU A 51 -0.51 4.55 -5.05
CA GLU A 51 -0.77 4.29 -6.46
C GLU A 51 0.45 3.70 -7.15
N VAL A 52 1.65 4.22 -6.86
CA VAL A 52 2.90 3.67 -7.40
C VAL A 52 3.11 2.22 -6.96
N VAL A 53 2.85 1.90 -5.69
CA VAL A 53 2.93 0.51 -5.19
C VAL A 53 1.89 -0.37 -5.88
N ARG A 54 0.65 0.09 -6.05
CA ARG A 54 -0.40 -0.67 -6.76
C ARG A 54 0.00 -0.97 -8.20
N ARG A 55 0.61 -0.01 -8.91
CA ARG A 55 1.09 -0.23 -10.27
C ARG A 55 2.21 -1.26 -10.35
N ALA A 56 3.13 -1.24 -9.39
CA ALA A 56 4.13 -2.29 -9.30
C ALA A 56 3.46 -3.67 -9.10
N LEU A 57 2.45 -3.77 -8.24
CA LEU A 57 1.70 -5.01 -8.06
C LEU A 57 0.90 -5.42 -9.32
N ASP A 58 0.30 -4.46 -10.03
CA ASP A 58 -0.44 -4.68 -11.30
C ASP A 58 0.44 -5.27 -12.41
N LEU A 59 1.72 -4.88 -12.44
CA LEU A 59 2.72 -5.44 -13.35
C LEU A 59 3.15 -6.86 -12.95
N GLY A 60 2.61 -7.38 -11.85
CA GLY A 60 2.80 -8.74 -11.40
C GLY A 60 3.90 -8.90 -10.37
N HIS A 61 4.56 -7.81 -9.92
CA HIS A 61 5.52 -7.87 -8.83
C HIS A 61 4.84 -8.36 -7.55
N GLU A 62 5.54 -9.21 -6.82
CA GLU A 62 5.21 -9.54 -5.43
C GLU A 62 6.09 -8.72 -4.51
N LEU A 63 5.47 -7.91 -3.64
CA LEU A 63 6.16 -6.96 -2.77
C LEU A 63 5.95 -7.29 -1.30
N VAL A 64 6.98 -7.14 -0.49
CA VAL A 64 6.92 -7.28 0.96
C VAL A 64 6.38 -5.99 1.58
N LEU A 65 5.12 -6.00 2.05
CA LEU A 65 4.41 -4.81 2.54
C LEU A 65 3.92 -4.95 4.00
N PRO A 66 3.83 -3.84 4.75
CA PRO A 66 3.26 -3.83 6.09
C PRO A 66 1.72 -3.99 6.07
N HIS A 67 1.24 -4.88 6.93
CA HIS A 67 -0.16 -5.19 7.15
C HIS A 67 -0.56 -4.80 8.56
N PHE A 68 -1.73 -4.18 8.68
CA PHE A 68 -2.29 -3.71 9.93
C PHE A 68 -3.66 -4.36 10.10
N VAL A 69 -3.77 -5.26 11.08
CA VAL A 69 -5.05 -5.84 11.48
C VAL A 69 -5.72 -4.87 12.43
N PHE A 70 -6.97 -4.53 12.18
CA PHE A 70 -7.71 -3.61 13.01
C PHE A 70 -9.08 -4.15 13.39
N ALA A 71 -9.59 -3.62 14.51
CA ALA A 71 -10.96 -3.81 14.95
C ALA A 71 -11.65 -2.45 15.08
N ALA A 72 -12.89 -2.38 14.61
CA ALA A 72 -13.75 -1.20 14.60
C ALA A 72 -15.19 -1.59 14.95
N LYS A 73 -16.10 -0.61 14.92
CA LYS A 73 -17.53 -0.87 15.14
C LYS A 73 -18.08 -1.77 14.02
N PRO A 74 -18.79 -2.87 14.34
CA PRO A 74 -19.36 -3.75 13.33
C PRO A 74 -20.52 -3.11 12.56
N ASN A 75 -20.96 -3.79 11.49
CA ASN A 75 -22.10 -3.47 10.63
C ASN A 75 -21.99 -2.13 9.88
N GLN A 76 -20.78 -1.68 9.61
CA GLN A 76 -20.52 -0.60 8.65
C GLN A 76 -20.53 -1.15 7.23
N ASP A 77 -20.87 -0.31 6.25
CA ASP A 77 -20.89 -0.70 4.83
C ASP A 77 -19.48 -0.96 4.30
N GLU A 78 -19.21 -2.21 3.90
CA GLU A 78 -17.90 -2.66 3.45
C GLU A 78 -17.37 -1.86 2.26
N ARG A 79 -18.21 -1.68 1.22
CA ARG A 79 -17.81 -1.00 -0.01
C ARG A 79 -17.42 0.45 0.26
N THR A 80 -18.18 1.14 1.10
CA THR A 80 -17.89 2.51 1.50
C THR A 80 -16.63 2.60 2.34
N VAL A 81 -16.44 1.69 3.30
CA VAL A 81 -15.23 1.65 4.15
C VAL A 81 -13.99 1.42 3.29
N VAL A 82 -13.96 0.37 2.49
CA VAL A 82 -12.81 0.03 1.65
C VAL A 82 -12.51 1.15 0.66
N LYS A 83 -13.54 1.70 0.00
CA LYS A 83 -13.36 2.84 -0.92
C LYS A 83 -12.69 4.04 -0.22
N ARG A 84 -13.16 4.43 0.96
CA ARG A 84 -12.61 5.57 1.71
C ARG A 84 -11.20 5.29 2.24
N LEU A 85 -10.88 4.05 2.63
CA LEU A 85 -9.52 3.69 3.02
C LEU A 85 -8.57 3.82 1.82
N MET A 86 -8.99 3.37 0.64
CA MET A 86 -8.21 3.40 -0.60
C MET A 86 -7.97 4.80 -1.17
N GLU A 87 -8.72 5.81 -0.72
CA GLU A 87 -8.48 7.24 -1.03
C GLU A 87 -7.21 7.78 -0.34
N SER A 88 -6.71 7.11 0.70
CA SER A 88 -5.48 7.51 1.39
C SER A 88 -4.23 7.23 0.54
N PRO A 89 -3.27 8.17 0.49
CA PRO A 89 -2.02 7.97 -0.26
C PRO A 89 -1.11 6.90 0.36
N TYR A 90 -1.44 6.41 1.56
CA TYR A 90 -0.66 5.40 2.27
C TYR A 90 -1.23 3.98 2.13
N VAL A 91 -2.47 3.84 1.67
CA VAL A 91 -3.19 2.56 1.66
C VAL A 91 -3.12 1.93 0.29
N VAL A 92 -2.45 0.78 0.21
CA VAL A 92 -2.27 0.01 -1.02
C VAL A 92 -3.49 -0.87 -1.28
N ALA A 93 -3.96 -1.56 -0.24
CA ALA A 93 -5.13 -2.42 -0.27
C ALA A 93 -5.82 -2.42 1.11
N ALA A 94 -7.11 -2.72 1.14
CA ALA A 94 -7.86 -2.86 2.39
C ALA A 94 -8.98 -3.89 2.25
N GLU A 95 -9.20 -4.63 3.33
CA GLU A 95 -10.34 -5.52 3.52
C GLU A 95 -11.05 -5.17 4.81
N TYR A 96 -12.38 -5.33 4.82
CA TYR A 96 -13.19 -5.10 6.00
C TYR A 96 -14.30 -6.16 6.08
N TYR A 97 -14.51 -6.70 7.28
CA TYR A 97 -15.47 -7.76 7.57
C TYR A 97 -16.61 -7.18 8.43
N PRO A 98 -17.74 -6.76 7.84
CA PRO A 98 -18.78 -6.01 8.56
C PRO A 98 -19.33 -6.71 9.80
N ARG A 99 -19.50 -8.04 9.75
CA ARG A 99 -20.10 -8.80 10.85
C ARG A 99 -19.27 -8.75 12.12
N SER A 100 -17.94 -8.82 12.00
CA SER A 100 -17.02 -8.80 13.13
C SER A 100 -16.50 -7.39 13.44
N GLY A 101 -16.60 -6.46 12.48
CA GLY A 101 -15.97 -5.15 12.57
C GLY A 101 -14.45 -5.20 12.45
N ARG A 102 -13.87 -6.32 12.02
CA ARG A 102 -12.42 -6.47 11.83
C ARG A 102 -12.04 -6.20 10.38
N GLY A 103 -10.78 -5.87 10.14
CA GLY A 103 -10.25 -5.70 8.80
C GLY A 103 -8.74 -5.76 8.76
N VAL A 104 -8.21 -5.73 7.54
CA VAL A 104 -6.78 -5.68 7.28
C VAL A 104 -6.52 -4.52 6.33
N LEU A 105 -5.51 -3.73 6.64
CA LEU A 105 -5.04 -2.63 5.81
C LEU A 105 -3.59 -2.90 5.43
N VAL A 106 -3.29 -2.85 4.13
CA VAL A 106 -1.93 -2.96 3.60
C VAL A 106 -1.44 -1.57 3.25
N ALA A 107 -0.33 -1.16 3.86
CA ALA A 107 0.20 0.20 3.69
C ALA A 107 1.44 0.22 2.79
N VAL A 108 1.82 1.41 2.33
CA VAL A 108 3.10 1.61 1.64
C VAL A 108 4.27 1.34 2.60
N PRO A 109 5.43 0.86 2.10
CA PRO A 109 6.61 0.65 2.94
C PRO A 109 7.00 1.90 3.72
N GLY A 110 7.37 1.70 4.99
CA GLY A 110 7.79 2.79 5.89
C GLY A 110 6.65 3.63 6.47
N THR A 111 5.37 3.31 6.19
CA THR A 111 4.23 3.97 6.85
C THR A 111 4.24 3.65 8.34
N ALA A 112 4.14 4.67 9.19
CA ALA A 112 4.10 4.50 10.63
C ALA A 112 2.70 4.04 11.10
N GLU A 113 2.64 3.29 12.20
CA GLU A 113 1.36 2.84 12.77
C GLU A 113 0.47 4.03 13.13
N GLU A 114 1.05 5.16 13.55
CA GLU A 114 0.31 6.38 13.86
C GLU A 114 -0.38 7.00 12.64
N GLU A 115 0.23 6.91 11.45
CA GLU A 115 -0.38 7.38 10.20
C GLU A 115 -1.56 6.48 9.83
N VAL A 116 -1.39 5.17 9.93
CA VAL A 116 -2.47 4.19 9.71
C VAL A 116 -3.62 4.41 10.70
N ALA A 117 -3.31 4.59 11.98
CA ALA A 117 -4.30 4.83 13.01
C ALA A 117 -5.09 6.13 12.76
N LYS A 118 -4.48 7.17 12.19
CA LYS A 118 -5.18 8.41 11.78
C LYS A 118 -6.16 8.13 10.65
N VAL A 119 -5.71 7.47 9.57
CA VAL A 119 -6.56 7.10 8.42
C VAL A 119 -7.75 6.25 8.88
N LEU A 120 -7.49 5.23 9.71
CA LEU A 120 -8.54 4.39 10.26
C LEU A 120 -9.56 5.19 11.07
N LYS A 121 -9.12 6.14 11.90
CA LYS A 121 -10.02 6.99 12.71
C LYS A 121 -10.85 7.94 11.87
N GLU A 122 -10.30 8.47 10.79
CA GLU A 122 -11.01 9.35 9.85
C GLU A 122 -12.10 8.61 9.08
N VAL A 123 -11.86 7.33 8.74
CA VAL A 123 -12.82 6.52 8.00
C VAL A 123 -13.86 5.85 8.91
N LEU A 124 -13.41 5.20 9.98
CA LEU A 124 -14.22 4.30 10.83
C LEU A 124 -14.61 4.92 12.18
N GLY A 125 -14.11 6.12 12.48
CA GLY A 125 -14.36 6.82 13.74
C GLY A 125 -13.42 6.43 14.88
N ARG A 126 -13.64 7.03 16.06
CA ARG A 126 -12.71 6.96 17.21
C ARG A 126 -12.57 5.59 17.87
N SER A 127 -13.48 4.66 17.61
CA SER A 127 -13.50 3.33 18.24
C SER A 127 -12.62 2.30 17.54
N VAL A 128 -11.82 2.71 16.54
CA VAL A 128 -10.91 1.79 15.84
C VAL A 128 -9.61 1.58 16.64
N ARG A 129 -9.11 0.35 16.60
CA ARG A 129 -7.85 -0.07 17.22
C ARG A 129 -7.07 -0.96 16.26
N VAL A 130 -5.77 -0.71 16.14
CA VAL A 130 -4.82 -1.66 15.53
C VAL A 130 -4.54 -2.75 16.55
N GLU A 131 -4.78 -4.00 16.15
CA GLU A 131 -4.63 -5.18 17.00
C GLU A 131 -3.28 -5.86 16.80
N SER A 132 -2.79 -5.89 15.57
CA SER A 132 -1.48 -6.41 15.22
C SER A 132 -0.94 -5.79 13.93
N THR A 133 0.39 -5.80 13.85
CA THR A 133 1.14 -5.31 12.68
C THR A 133 2.14 -6.39 12.29
N TYR A 134 2.20 -6.73 11.01
CA TYR A 134 3.16 -7.68 10.46
C TYR A 134 3.57 -7.28 9.05
N VAL A 135 4.62 -7.89 8.52
CA VAL A 135 5.13 -7.61 7.17
C VAL A 135 5.13 -8.91 6.39
N GLN A 136 4.45 -8.93 5.25
CA GLN A 136 4.31 -10.13 4.41
C GLN A 136 4.32 -9.78 2.92
N PRO A 137 4.74 -10.73 2.06
CA PRO A 137 4.57 -10.63 0.62
C PRO A 137 3.09 -10.47 0.24
N ILE A 138 2.82 -9.58 -0.71
CA ILE A 138 1.55 -9.46 -1.40
C ILE A 138 1.77 -9.45 -2.90
N ARG A 139 0.89 -10.14 -3.62
CA ARG A 139 0.77 -10.09 -5.06
C ARG A 139 -0.68 -9.77 -5.40
N MET A 140 -0.91 -8.95 -6.42
CA MET A 140 -2.25 -8.83 -6.98
C MET A 140 -2.61 -10.15 -7.65
N SER A 141 -3.57 -10.88 -7.10
CA SER A 141 -4.22 -11.97 -7.81
C SER A 141 -4.98 -11.35 -8.98
N PHE A 142 -4.70 -11.79 -10.22
CA PHE A 142 -5.64 -11.55 -11.32
C PHE A 142 -6.95 -12.26 -10.93
N GLY A 143 -7.94 -11.48 -10.51
CA GLY A 143 -9.30 -11.95 -10.28
C GLY A 143 -9.99 -12.30 -11.59
#